data_AF-A0A2K3JBS5-F1
#
_entry.id   AF-A0A2K3JBS5-F1
#
_cell.length_a   1.000
_cell.length_b   1.000
_cell.length_c   1.000
_cell.angle_alpha   90.00
_cell.angle_beta   90.00
_cell.angle_gamma   90.00
#
_symmetry.space_group_name_H-M   'P 1'
#
loop_
_entity.id
_entity.type
_entity.pdbx_description
1 polymer ?
#
loop_
_entity_poly.entity_id
_entity_poly.type
_entity_poly.pdbx_seq_one_letter_code
_entity_poly.pdbx_strand_id
1 'polypeptide(L)'
;MVLPRLLHPVNITLQTMDISNTIYDENHREPIPQTVRNGDEIVLGQASIYGREMEVDIGGKIIKATGYVLFRYIDLASKSITLKTDDRITKIGNLTCVYYIVGLTPTGHYPEFGATMVKAFFNDRHPSKNNYSI
;
A
#
# COMPACT_ATOMS: atom_id res chain seq x y z
N MET A 1 -20.22 -16.08 9.82
CA MET A 1 -18.81 -15.68 10.07
C MET A 1 -18.82 -14.31 10.72
N VAL A 2 -18.14 -14.12 11.86
CA VAL A 2 -18.06 -12.80 12.49
C VAL A 2 -17.01 -11.98 11.74
N LEU A 3 -17.44 -10.88 11.13
CA LEU A 3 -16.54 -10.00 10.39
C LEU A 3 -15.86 -9.01 11.35
N PRO A 4 -14.54 -8.81 11.23
CA PRO A 4 -13.88 -7.74 11.97
C PRO A 4 -14.51 -6.39 11.59
N ARG A 5 -14.75 -5.56 12.61
CA ARG A 5 -15.27 -4.20 12.42
C ARG A 5 -14.09 -3.25 12.28
N LEU A 6 -14.06 -2.52 11.18
CA LEU A 6 -13.17 -1.36 11.02
C LEU A 6 -13.71 -0.21 11.88
N LEU A 7 -12.83 0.50 12.57
CA LEU A 7 -13.19 1.72 13.30
C LEU A 7 -13.13 2.90 12.32
N HIS A 8 -14.25 3.63 12.18
CA HIS A 8 -14.37 4.77 11.25
C HIS A 8 -13.89 4.44 9.82
N PRO A 9 -14.55 3.49 9.14
CA PRO A 9 -14.16 3.09 7.79
C PRO A 9 -14.30 4.26 6.81
N VAL A 10 -13.29 4.44 5.97
CA VAL A 10 -13.25 5.43 4.90
C VAL A 10 -12.97 4.74 3.56
N ASN A 11 -13.43 5.34 2.47
CA ASN A 11 -13.12 4.88 1.13
C ASN A 11 -11.65 5.16 0.81
N ILE A 12 -10.93 4.15 0.39
CA ILE A 12 -9.53 4.24 -0.02
C ILE A 12 -9.46 3.90 -1.49
N THR A 13 -8.90 4.81 -2.30
CA THR A 13 -8.67 4.56 -3.71
C THR A 13 -7.27 4.00 -3.91
N LEU A 14 -7.20 2.83 -4.52
CA LEU A 14 -5.99 2.06 -4.78
C LEU A 14 -5.73 1.97 -6.27
N GLN A 15 -4.46 1.97 -6.63
CA GLN A 15 -3.98 1.58 -7.94
C GLN A 15 -2.95 0.47 -7.77
N THR A 16 -3.27 -0.69 -8.30
CA THR A 16 -2.37 -1.84 -8.25
C THR A 16 -1.37 -1.78 -9.39
N MET A 17 -0.15 -2.22 -9.12
CA MET A 17 0.89 -2.35 -10.13
C MET A 17 0.60 -3.52 -11.07
N ASP A 18 0.59 -3.25 -12.37
CA ASP A 18 0.55 -4.29 -13.40
C ASP A 18 1.96 -4.58 -13.93
N ILE A 19 2.56 -5.63 -13.37
CA ILE A 19 3.90 -6.10 -13.75
C ILE A 19 3.87 -6.73 -15.15
N SER A 20 2.74 -7.30 -15.57
CA SER A 20 2.65 -8.05 -16.83
C SER A 20 2.63 -7.17 -18.07
N ASN A 21 2.10 -5.95 -17.94
CA ASN A 21 2.06 -4.94 -19.00
C ASN A 21 3.22 -3.93 -18.93
N THR A 22 4.20 -4.14 -18.05
CA THR A 22 5.39 -3.29 -18.02
C THR A 22 6.24 -3.59 -19.26
N ILE A 23 6.23 -2.66 -20.22
CA ILE A 23 6.98 -2.77 -21.47
C ILE A 23 8.47 -2.58 -21.14
N TYR A 24 9.26 -3.60 -21.41
CA TYR A 24 10.72 -3.48 -21.44
C TYR A 24 11.13 -3.10 -22.87
N ASP A 25 11.75 -1.92 -23.05
CA ASP A 25 12.33 -1.51 -24.33
C ASP A 25 13.65 -2.26 -24.55
N GLU A 26 13.72 -3.09 -25.59
CA GLU A 26 14.90 -3.89 -25.94
C GLU A 26 16.09 -3.04 -26.47
N ASN A 27 15.90 -1.75 -26.78
CA ASN A 27 16.90 -0.93 -27.49
C ASN A 27 17.48 0.25 -26.69
N HIS A 28 17.15 0.45 -25.40
CA HIS A 28 17.74 1.52 -24.60
C HIS A 28 18.55 1.00 -23.42
N ARG A 29 19.83 1.43 -23.34
CA ARG A 29 20.77 1.17 -22.23
C ARG A 29 20.43 1.92 -20.93
N GLU A 30 19.17 2.31 -20.71
CA GLU A 30 18.68 2.90 -19.46
C GLU A 30 17.23 2.46 -19.22
N PRO A 31 16.90 1.87 -18.06
CA PRO A 31 15.52 1.50 -17.75
C PRO A 31 14.71 2.73 -17.36
N ILE A 32 13.74 3.12 -18.18
CA ILE A 32 12.62 3.96 -17.74
C ILE A 32 11.51 2.99 -17.31
N PRO A 33 11.29 2.72 -16.01
CA PRO A 33 10.16 1.91 -15.60
C PRO A 33 8.88 2.73 -15.78
N GLN A 34 8.25 2.65 -16.96
CA GLN A 34 6.85 2.99 -17.11
C GLN A 34 6.04 1.85 -16.48
N THR A 35 5.92 1.89 -15.16
CA THR A 35 5.06 0.98 -14.42
C THR A 35 3.61 1.22 -14.84
N VAL A 36 3.04 0.28 -15.59
CA VAL A 36 1.61 0.28 -15.91
C VAL A 36 0.85 0.02 -14.61
N ARG A 37 -0.20 0.81 -14.37
CA ARG A 37 -1.05 0.68 -13.19
C ARG A 37 -2.46 0.36 -13.63
N ASN A 38 -3.10 -0.54 -12.92
CA ASN A 38 -4.50 -0.83 -13.11
C ASN A 38 -5.36 0.38 -12.70
N GLY A 39 -6.61 0.37 -13.13
CA GLY A 39 -7.60 1.41 -12.82
C GLY A 39 -7.78 1.64 -11.32
N ASP A 40 -8.38 2.79 -10.99
CA ASP A 40 -8.68 3.17 -9.62
C ASP A 40 -9.75 2.25 -9.01
N GLU A 41 -9.37 1.49 -8.00
CA GLU A 41 -10.29 0.64 -7.24
C GLU A 41 -10.58 1.23 -5.86
N ILE A 42 -11.84 1.18 -5.43
CA ILE A 42 -12.26 1.74 -4.14
C ILE A 42 -12.54 0.61 -3.16
N VAL A 43 -11.84 0.65 -2.03
CA VAL A 43 -11.96 -0.33 -0.94
C VAL A 43 -12.19 0.38 0.39
N LEU A 44 -12.98 -0.21 1.29
CA LEU A 44 -13.12 0.29 2.65
C LEU A 44 -11.87 -0.04 3.47
N GLY A 45 -11.34 0.97 4.14
CA GLY A 45 -10.20 0.82 5.05
C GLY A 45 -10.30 1.75 6.24
N GLN A 46 -9.52 1.45 7.26
CA GLN A 46 -9.29 2.36 8.39
C GLN A 46 -7.91 2.98 8.24
N ALA A 47 -7.84 4.27 7.97
CA ALA A 47 -6.59 4.99 7.80
C ALA A 47 -6.10 5.57 9.15
N SER A 48 -4.82 5.42 9.41
CA SER A 48 -4.10 6.11 10.47
C SER A 48 -2.91 6.82 9.84
N ILE A 49 -3.00 8.14 9.77
CA ILE A 49 -1.93 9.00 9.27
C ILE A 49 -1.22 9.53 10.50
N TYR A 50 0.03 9.12 10.70
CA TYR A 50 0.84 9.71 11.76
C TYR A 50 1.29 11.09 11.25
N GLY A 51 0.96 12.17 11.98
CA GLY A 51 1.60 13.45 11.74
C GLY A 51 3.11 13.24 11.85
N ARG A 52 3.90 13.77 10.90
CA ARG A 52 5.36 13.59 10.75
C ARG A 52 6.14 13.46 12.08
N GLU A 53 6.18 12.29 12.69
CA GLU A 53 7.02 11.90 13.82
C GLU A 53 7.03 10.35 13.85
N MET A 54 8.13 9.64 14.12
CA MET A 54 9.40 10.06 14.73
C MET A 54 10.56 9.12 14.36
N GLU A 55 11.73 9.58 14.77
CA GLU A 55 13.10 9.14 14.54
C GLU A 55 13.56 7.78 15.12
N VAL A 56 14.70 7.35 14.54
CA VAL A 56 15.80 6.41 14.89
C VAL A 56 15.66 5.41 16.08
N ASP A 57 15.94 4.11 15.86
CA ASP A 57 16.93 3.37 16.69
C ASP A 57 17.44 2.00 16.15
N ILE A 58 18.58 1.58 16.72
CA ILE A 58 19.49 0.47 16.43
C ILE A 58 18.88 -0.89 16.84
N GLY A 59 18.75 -1.84 15.89
CA GLY A 59 18.65 -3.27 16.22
C GLY A 59 17.61 -4.12 15.49
N GLY A 60 16.81 -3.60 14.55
CA GLY A 60 15.80 -4.42 13.87
C GLY A 60 15.26 -3.86 12.54
N LYS A 61 14.53 -4.71 11.80
CA LYS A 61 13.92 -4.36 10.51
C LYS A 61 12.65 -3.52 10.75
N ILE A 62 12.80 -2.20 10.79
CA ILE A 62 11.67 -1.26 10.96
C ILE A 62 11.15 -0.82 9.59
N ILE A 63 9.83 -0.88 9.40
CA ILE A 63 9.18 -0.26 8.24
C ILE A 63 9.05 1.23 8.54
N LYS A 64 9.87 2.07 7.89
CA LYS A 64 9.68 3.53 7.92
C LYS A 64 8.41 3.85 7.14
N ALA A 65 7.36 4.34 7.79
CA ALA A 65 6.07 4.63 7.16
C ALA A 65 5.47 5.95 7.68
N THR A 66 4.81 6.70 6.78
CA THR A 66 4.03 7.92 7.08
C THR A 66 2.74 7.57 7.80
N GLY A 67 2.20 6.38 7.53
CA GLY A 67 0.97 5.90 8.12
C GLY A 67 0.70 4.47 7.71
N TYR A 68 -0.48 3.98 8.07
CA TYR A 68 -0.99 2.73 7.55
C TYR A 68 -2.49 2.80 7.27
N VAL A 69 -2.93 1.97 6.35
CA VAL A 69 -4.35 1.65 6.16
C VAL A 69 -4.58 0.20 6.55
N LEU A 70 -5.57 -0.04 7.40
CA LEU A 70 -6.03 -1.37 7.74
C LEU A 70 -7.17 -1.77 6.80
N PHE A 71 -6.98 -2.88 6.10
CA PHE A 71 -7.98 -3.48 5.21
C PHE A 71 -8.43 -4.83 5.75
N ARG A 72 -9.66 -5.20 5.45
CA ARG A 72 -10.13 -6.58 5.66
C ARG A 72 -9.83 -7.39 4.42
N TYR A 73 -9.35 -8.63 4.59
CA TYR A 73 -9.09 -9.50 3.43
C TYR A 73 -10.35 -9.77 2.61
N ILE A 74 -11.51 -9.84 3.25
CA ILE A 74 -12.78 -10.05 2.55
C ILE A 74 -13.15 -8.89 1.61
N ASP A 75 -12.85 -7.65 2.00
CA ASP A 75 -13.15 -6.48 1.16
C ASP A 75 -12.22 -6.45 -0.05
N LEU A 76 -10.92 -6.71 0.18
CA LEU A 76 -9.93 -6.82 -0.89
C LEU A 76 -10.28 -7.95 -1.86
N ALA A 77 -10.64 -9.13 -1.33
CA ALA A 77 -11.03 -10.29 -2.13
C ALA A 77 -12.30 -10.03 -2.94
N SER A 78 -13.29 -9.32 -2.39
CA SER A 78 -14.51 -8.95 -3.13
C SER A 78 -14.24 -8.06 -4.35
N LYS A 79 -13.08 -7.38 -4.35
CA LYS A 79 -12.59 -6.54 -5.44
C LYS A 79 -11.49 -7.21 -6.28
N SER A 80 -11.17 -8.47 -6.01
CA SER A 80 -10.05 -9.19 -6.64
C SER A 80 -8.70 -8.47 -6.48
N ILE A 81 -8.52 -7.72 -5.39
CA ILE A 81 -7.29 -6.97 -5.11
C ILE A 81 -6.35 -7.80 -4.26
N THR A 82 -5.12 -7.95 -4.74
CA THR A 82 -4.00 -8.47 -3.94
C THR A 82 -2.99 -7.34 -3.76
N LEU A 83 -2.88 -6.82 -2.54
CA LEU A 83 -1.95 -5.75 -2.23
C LEU A 83 -0.50 -6.20 -2.37
N LYS A 84 0.32 -5.33 -2.92
CA LYS A 84 1.77 -5.50 -3.04
C LYS A 84 2.48 -4.22 -2.58
N THR A 85 3.78 -4.32 -2.32
CA THR A 85 4.62 -3.14 -2.18
C THR A 85 4.65 -2.37 -3.50
N ASP A 86 4.83 -1.05 -3.42
CA ASP A 86 4.77 -0.07 -4.51
C ASP A 86 3.38 0.15 -5.15
N ASP A 87 2.33 -0.56 -4.71
CA ASP A 87 0.95 -0.16 -5.00
C ASP A 87 0.67 1.24 -4.46
N ARG A 88 -0.16 2.01 -5.17
CA ARG A 88 -0.44 3.41 -4.84
C ARG A 88 -1.79 3.58 -4.18
N ILE A 89 -1.83 4.42 -3.14
CA ILE A 89 -3.04 5.02 -2.58
C ILE A 89 -3.17 6.43 -3.15
N THR A 90 -4.25 6.70 -3.88
CA THR A 90 -4.52 8.01 -4.52
C THR A 90 -5.52 8.86 -3.76
N LYS A 91 -6.31 8.25 -2.87
CA LYS A 91 -7.32 8.94 -2.08
C LYS A 91 -7.58 8.22 -0.77
N ILE A 92 -7.74 8.98 0.31
CA ILE A 92 -8.17 8.51 1.62
C ILE A 92 -9.39 9.35 2.04
N GLY A 93 -10.57 8.76 1.98
CA GLY A 93 -11.84 9.47 2.17
C GLY A 93 -11.98 10.62 1.17
N ASN A 94 -11.98 11.85 1.67
CA ASN A 94 -12.04 13.07 0.86
C ASN A 94 -10.66 13.68 0.57
N LEU A 95 -9.58 13.11 1.12
CA LEU A 95 -8.22 13.61 0.96
C LEU A 95 -7.57 12.97 -0.29
N THR A 96 -7.24 13.80 -1.27
CA THR A 96 -6.38 13.40 -2.39
C THR A 96 -4.93 13.31 -1.90
N CYS A 97 -4.26 12.19 -2.16
CA CYS A 97 -2.88 11.95 -1.75
C CYS A 97 -2.17 11.06 -2.76
N VAL A 98 -0.85 10.94 -2.65
CA VAL A 98 -0.07 10.01 -3.47
C VAL A 98 0.87 9.27 -2.53
N TYR A 99 0.37 8.18 -1.96
CA TYR A 99 1.16 7.34 -1.07
C TYR A 99 1.48 6.00 -1.71
N TYR A 100 2.66 5.48 -1.40
CA TYR A 100 3.11 4.18 -1.89
C TYR A 100 3.15 3.19 -0.75
N ILE A 101 2.63 1.99 -0.96
CA ILE A 101 2.69 0.91 0.02
C ILE A 101 4.15 0.44 0.13
N VAL A 102 4.72 0.56 1.33
CA VAL A 102 6.12 0.17 1.62
C VAL A 102 6.22 -1.13 2.41
N GLY A 103 5.11 -1.60 2.97
CA GLY A 103 5.08 -2.85 3.71
C GLY A 103 3.67 -3.32 4.01
N LEU A 104 3.54 -4.63 4.16
CA LEU A 104 2.29 -5.31 4.47
C LEU A 104 2.50 -6.17 5.71
N THR A 105 1.55 -6.12 6.64
CA THR A 105 1.56 -6.98 7.83
C THR A 105 0.17 -7.56 8.06
N PRO A 106 0.01 -8.88 7.92
CA PRO A 106 -1.23 -9.56 8.30
C PRO A 106 -1.54 -9.31 9.79
N THR A 107 -2.80 -9.06 10.12
CA THR A 107 -3.27 -8.81 11.49
C THR A 107 -4.72 -9.25 11.68
N GLY A 108 -5.27 -9.04 12.88
CA GLY A 108 -6.65 -9.45 13.19
C GLY A 108 -6.79 -10.96 13.25
N HIS A 109 -6.04 -11.59 14.16
CA HIS A 109 -6.04 -13.04 14.31
C HIS A 109 -7.30 -13.50 15.06
N TYR A 110 -8.14 -14.30 14.40
CA TYR A 110 -9.21 -15.05 15.06
C TYR A 110 -8.79 -16.52 15.13
N PRO A 111 -9.02 -17.22 16.26
CA PRO A 111 -8.54 -18.59 16.48
C PRO A 111 -8.90 -19.58 15.36
N GLU A 112 -10.04 -19.38 14.69
CA GLU A 112 -10.56 -20.28 13.66
C GLU A 112 -10.18 -19.87 12.22
N PHE A 113 -9.72 -18.64 11.99
CA PHE A 113 -9.62 -18.05 10.64
C PHE A 113 -8.25 -17.44 10.32
N GLY A 114 -7.31 -17.48 11.26
CA GLY A 114 -6.01 -16.86 11.07
C GLY A 114 -6.11 -15.33 10.98
N ALA A 115 -5.18 -14.70 10.26
CA ALA A 115 -5.21 -13.25 10.03
C ALA A 115 -6.36 -12.88 9.08
N THR A 116 -7.28 -12.04 9.55
CA THR A 116 -8.47 -11.60 8.79
C THR A 116 -8.33 -10.19 8.21
N MET A 117 -7.25 -9.49 8.56
CA MET A 117 -6.97 -8.14 8.13
C MET A 117 -5.50 -7.99 7.71
N VAL A 118 -5.19 -6.90 7.00
CA VAL A 118 -3.84 -6.53 6.62
C VAL A 118 -3.61 -5.05 6.87
N LYS A 119 -2.50 -4.73 7.54
CA LYS A 119 -1.98 -3.36 7.64
C LYS A 119 -1.09 -3.10 6.43
N ALA A 120 -1.47 -2.12 5.62
CA ALA A 120 -0.67 -1.58 4.54
C ALA A 120 0.00 -0.29 4.99
N PHE A 121 1.28 -0.38 5.29
CA PHE A 121 2.12 0.77 5.62
C PHE A 121 2.45 1.54 4.35
N PHE A 122 2.37 2.86 4.41
CA PHE A 122 2.59 3.71 3.24
C PHE A 122 3.51 4.89 3.53
N ASN A 123 4.16 5.41 2.49
CA ASN A 123 4.94 6.63 2.53
C ASN A 123 4.55 7.62 1.45
N ASP A 124 4.69 8.91 1.79
CA ASP A 124 4.82 9.96 0.79
C ASP A 124 6.16 9.79 0.07
N ARG A 125 6.11 9.60 -1.25
CA ARG A 125 7.32 9.51 -2.06
C ARG A 125 7.41 10.82 -2.83
N HIS A 126 8.22 11.76 -2.33
CA HIS A 126 8.84 12.75 -3.21
C HIS A 126 9.85 11.98 -4.08
N PRO A 127 9.74 11.99 -5.42
CA PRO A 127 10.76 11.38 -6.25
C PRO A 127 11.99 12.29 -6.29
N SER A 128 12.83 12.28 -5.24
CA SER A 128 14.21 12.76 -5.38
C SER A 128 15.10 11.59 -5.77
N LYS A 129 15.38 11.52 -7.07
CA LYS A 129 16.50 10.82 -7.73
C LYS A 129 16.75 9.38 -7.31
N ASN A 130 16.49 8.45 -8.23
CA ASN A 130 17.19 7.16 -8.27
C ASN A 130 18.70 7.43 -8.35
N ASN A 131 19.40 7.43 -7.23
CA ASN A 131 20.85 7.28 -7.21
C ASN A 131 21.17 5.80 -7.42
N TYR A 132 21.10 5.35 -8.67
CA TYR A 132 21.96 4.25 -9.07
C TYR A 132 23.35 4.86 -9.32
N SER A 133 24.23 4.70 -8.34
CA SER A 133 25.66 4.89 -8.57
C SER A 133 26.12 3.82 -9.56
N ILE A 134 26.64 4.27 -10.70
CA ILE A 134 27.28 3.46 -11.74
C ILE A 134 28.51 2.76 -11.16
#